data_AF-A0A7L3FGU7-F1
#
_entry.id   AF-A0A7L3FGU7-F1
#
_cell.length_a   1.000
_cell.length_b   1.000
_cell.length_c   1.000
_cell.angle_alpha   90.00
_cell.angle_beta   90.00
_cell.angle_gamma   90.00
#
_symmetry.space_group_name_H-M   'P 1'
#
loop_
_entity.id
_entity.type
_entity.pdbx_description
1 polymer ?
#
loop_
_entity_poly.entity_id
_entity_poly.type
_entity_poly.pdbx_seq_one_letter_code
_entity_poly.pdbx_strand_id
1 'polypeptide(L)'
;QVADLGCADCTLLWMLKFCSCIEVLAGLDICASVMKEKMHRLSPLPVDYLQPAERSLTVTLHHGSVADKDPCMLGFDLVTCIELIEHLQESDLKKFPEVVFGFMAPNIVVISTPNSEFNPLLPGVMFFRHPDHKFEWDRAQFQSWALEAARHYGYSVEFTGVGHPPTGMEHVGFCTQIGVFVRKYPQASSSSQSENPPEAVYKTVFKAVYPSLKDEKYLQNAVVSEVIFRAQVIKQSLLDRLMSEQENYNDDPTERSSNFQPSMSWCSEDLEKLVIEKSTESFVDGNVVYVPLTTIFSFPKVNQLCGTFERLCKLIAGKVTLSSDGSAVMLCAEHEEN
;
A
#
# COMPACT_ATOMS: atom_id res chain seq x y z
N GLN A 1 -9.25 -6.97 4.93
CA GLN A 1 -9.73 -6.76 3.55
C GLN A 1 -10.65 -5.54 3.51
N VAL A 2 -10.46 -4.63 2.57
CA VAL A 2 -11.21 -3.36 2.49
C VAL A 2 -11.83 -3.19 1.10
N ALA A 3 -13.12 -2.85 1.04
CA ALA A 3 -13.82 -2.54 -0.21
C ALA A 3 -14.37 -1.12 -0.19
N ASP A 4 -14.27 -0.43 -1.32
CA ASP A 4 -14.85 0.90 -1.55
C ASP A 4 -15.93 0.81 -2.64
N LEU A 5 -17.17 1.08 -2.27
CA LEU A 5 -18.32 1.06 -3.17
C LEU A 5 -18.63 2.48 -3.62
N GLY A 6 -18.69 2.69 -4.94
CA GLY A 6 -18.68 4.04 -5.53
C GLY A 6 -17.27 4.61 -5.60
N CYS A 7 -16.28 3.79 -5.94
CA CYS A 7 -14.87 4.18 -5.83
C CYS A 7 -14.41 5.24 -6.85
N ALA A 8 -15.23 5.57 -7.85
CA ALA A 8 -15.04 6.63 -8.83
C ALA A 8 -13.60 6.71 -9.37
N ASP A 9 -12.88 7.79 -9.04
CA ASP A 9 -11.52 8.10 -9.50
C ASP A 9 -10.41 7.36 -8.74
N CYS A 10 -10.82 6.44 -7.86
CA CYS A 10 -9.98 5.59 -7.01
C CYS A 10 -9.10 6.35 -6.00
N THR A 11 -9.43 7.60 -5.66
CA THR A 11 -8.60 8.40 -4.74
C THR A 11 -8.51 7.79 -3.34
N LEU A 12 -9.62 7.31 -2.77
CA LEU A 12 -9.60 6.64 -1.46
C LEU A 12 -8.76 5.35 -1.51
N LEU A 13 -8.97 4.51 -2.53
CA LEU A 13 -8.19 3.29 -2.73
C LEU A 13 -6.68 3.58 -2.86
N TRP A 14 -6.33 4.65 -3.57
CA TRP A 14 -4.93 5.09 -3.71
C TRP A 14 -4.33 5.50 -2.36
N MET A 15 -5.08 6.15 -1.48
CA MET A 15 -4.62 6.47 -0.13
C MET A 15 -4.46 5.19 0.72
N LEU A 16 -5.44 4.29 0.66
CA LEU A 16 -5.48 3.09 1.50
C LEU A 16 -4.42 2.04 1.13
N LYS A 17 -3.95 1.97 -0.12
CA LYS A 17 -2.95 0.96 -0.53
C LYS A 17 -1.64 1.02 0.27
N PHE A 18 -1.32 2.20 0.82
CA PHE A 18 -0.15 2.44 1.65
C PHE A 18 -0.31 1.99 3.11
N CYS A 19 -1.53 1.65 3.54
CA CYS A 19 -1.77 1.08 4.87
C CYS A 19 -1.24 -0.37 4.94
N SER A 20 -0.33 -0.63 5.87
CA SER A 20 0.35 -1.93 6.00
C SER A 20 -0.55 -3.07 6.47
N CYS A 21 -1.69 -2.79 7.08
CA CYS A 21 -2.63 -3.81 7.55
C CYS A 21 -3.57 -4.37 6.45
N ILE A 22 -3.60 -3.75 5.26
CA ILE A 22 -4.53 -4.14 4.20
C ILE A 22 -3.88 -5.19 3.28
N GLU A 23 -4.51 -6.34 3.09
CA GLU A 23 -4.02 -7.39 2.18
C GLU A 23 -4.83 -7.49 0.88
N VAL A 24 -6.11 -7.11 0.93
CA VAL A 24 -7.01 -7.07 -0.22
C VAL A 24 -7.73 -5.74 -0.19
N LEU A 25 -7.69 -5.06 -1.33
CA LEU A 25 -8.34 -3.78 -1.57
C LEU A 25 -9.21 -3.90 -2.83
N ALA A 26 -10.51 -3.66 -2.71
CA ALA A 26 -11.44 -3.76 -3.83
C ALA A 26 -12.15 -2.43 -4.07
N GLY A 27 -12.37 -2.07 -5.32
CA GLY A 27 -13.25 -0.97 -5.73
C GLY A 27 -14.40 -1.49 -6.56
N LEU A 28 -15.59 -0.94 -6.36
CA LEU A 28 -16.77 -1.19 -7.18
C LEU A 28 -17.34 0.14 -7.69
N ASP A 29 -17.61 0.24 -8.98
CA ASP A 29 -18.30 1.40 -9.53
C ASP A 29 -19.11 1.04 -10.80
N ILE A 30 -20.22 1.76 -11.02
CA ILE A 30 -21.04 1.65 -12.24
C ILE A 30 -20.37 2.34 -13.44
N CYS A 31 -19.42 3.25 -13.21
CA CYS A 31 -18.78 4.07 -14.22
C CYS A 31 -17.37 3.52 -14.56
N ALA A 32 -17.32 2.52 -15.44
CA ALA A 32 -16.04 1.91 -15.84
C ALA A 32 -15.05 2.89 -16.51
N SER A 33 -15.53 3.96 -17.15
CA SER A 33 -14.66 4.96 -17.79
C SER A 33 -13.82 5.73 -16.77
N VAL A 34 -14.44 6.23 -15.69
CA VAL A 34 -13.74 6.99 -14.63
C VAL A 34 -12.68 6.11 -13.97
N MET A 35 -13.01 4.86 -13.64
CA MET A 35 -12.03 3.91 -13.11
C MET A 35 -10.85 3.69 -14.06
N LYS A 36 -11.10 3.46 -15.36
CA LYS A 36 -10.04 3.18 -16.34
C LYS A 36 -9.06 4.35 -16.51
N GLU A 37 -9.52 5.58 -16.39
CA GLU A 37 -8.66 6.76 -16.48
C GLU A 37 -7.64 6.83 -15.33
N LYS A 38 -8.00 6.34 -14.14
CA LYS A 38 -7.21 6.50 -12.91
C LYS A 38 -6.63 5.22 -12.34
N MET A 39 -7.03 4.04 -12.84
CA MET A 39 -6.58 2.74 -12.32
C MET A 39 -5.07 2.56 -12.30
N HIS A 40 -4.33 3.24 -13.19
CA HIS A 40 -2.86 3.20 -13.22
C HIS A 40 -2.22 3.68 -11.89
N ARG A 41 -2.92 4.53 -11.12
CA ARG A 41 -2.49 4.97 -9.78
C ARG A 41 -2.43 3.82 -8.78
N LEU A 42 -3.18 2.75 -9.02
CA LEU A 42 -3.27 1.57 -8.14
C LEU A 42 -2.24 0.49 -8.48
N SER A 43 -1.47 0.66 -9.56
CA SER A 43 -0.40 -0.26 -9.90
C SER A 43 0.76 -0.19 -8.89
N PRO A 44 1.53 -1.27 -8.72
CA PRO A 44 2.78 -1.24 -7.96
C PRO A 44 3.76 -0.25 -8.60
N LEU A 45 4.44 0.50 -7.75
CA LEU A 45 5.50 1.43 -8.13
C LEU A 45 6.83 0.67 -8.26
N PRO A 46 7.85 1.23 -8.96
CA PRO A 46 9.17 0.61 -9.06
C PRO A 46 9.79 0.28 -7.69
N VAL A 47 9.57 1.15 -6.70
CA VAL A 47 10.05 0.94 -5.32
C VAL A 47 9.45 -0.31 -4.69
N ASP A 48 8.20 -0.68 -5.02
CA ASP A 48 7.57 -1.89 -4.47
C ASP A 48 8.30 -3.16 -4.95
N TYR A 49 8.86 -3.16 -6.16
CA TYR A 49 9.64 -4.29 -6.68
C TYR A 49 11.06 -4.36 -6.12
N LEU A 50 11.68 -3.20 -5.85
CA LEU A 50 13.02 -3.10 -5.29
C LEU A 50 13.02 -3.40 -3.78
N GLN A 51 11.94 -3.02 -3.09
CA GLN A 51 11.77 -3.19 -1.64
C GLN A 51 10.38 -3.79 -1.36
N PRO A 52 10.15 -5.06 -1.76
CA PRO A 52 8.87 -5.71 -1.56
C PRO A 52 8.55 -5.86 -0.07
N ALA A 53 7.28 -5.71 0.27
CA ALA A 53 6.81 -5.86 1.64
C ALA A 53 6.68 -7.35 2.02
N GLU A 54 6.74 -7.65 3.32
CA GLU A 54 6.44 -9.01 3.81
C GLU A 54 4.99 -9.43 3.54
N ARG A 55 4.07 -8.46 3.56
CA ARG A 55 2.66 -8.69 3.24
C ARG A 55 2.44 -8.83 1.75
N SER A 56 1.40 -9.56 1.38
CA SER A 56 0.83 -9.54 0.03
C SER A 56 -0.28 -8.49 -0.02
N LEU A 57 -0.30 -7.66 -1.07
CA LEU A 57 -1.41 -6.76 -1.34
C LEU A 57 -1.98 -7.06 -2.73
N THR A 58 -3.29 -7.27 -2.81
CA THR A 58 -4.02 -7.36 -4.08
C THR A 58 -5.02 -6.22 -4.18
N VAL A 59 -5.00 -5.51 -5.30
CA VAL A 59 -5.97 -4.46 -5.61
C VAL A 59 -6.81 -4.89 -6.80
N THR A 60 -8.13 -4.90 -6.68
CA THR A 60 -9.07 -5.19 -7.77
C THR A 60 -10.08 -4.07 -7.96
N LEU A 61 -10.43 -3.78 -9.21
CA LEU A 61 -11.56 -2.91 -9.55
C LEU A 61 -12.60 -3.70 -10.33
N HIS A 62 -13.85 -3.50 -9.95
CA HIS A 62 -15.01 -4.19 -10.47
C HIS A 62 -15.99 -3.17 -11.04
N HIS A 63 -16.48 -3.46 -12.24
CA HIS A 63 -17.59 -2.75 -12.85
C HIS A 63 -18.89 -3.50 -12.58
N GLY A 64 -19.81 -2.85 -11.88
CA GLY A 64 -21.08 -3.43 -11.44
C GLY A 64 -21.88 -2.46 -10.57
N SER A 65 -23.09 -2.86 -10.18
CA SER A 65 -23.95 -2.06 -9.31
C SER A 65 -23.88 -2.54 -7.86
N VAL A 66 -23.93 -1.60 -6.92
CA VAL A 66 -24.08 -1.85 -5.48
C VAL A 66 -25.42 -2.49 -5.11
N ALA A 67 -26.37 -2.48 -6.04
CA ALA A 67 -27.68 -3.13 -5.89
C ALA A 67 -27.65 -4.63 -6.25
N ASP A 68 -26.56 -5.13 -6.83
CA ASP A 68 -26.40 -6.54 -7.22
C ASP A 68 -25.51 -7.27 -6.22
N LYS A 69 -25.84 -8.54 -5.93
CA LYS A 69 -25.04 -9.42 -5.07
C LYS A 69 -23.96 -10.11 -5.92
N ASP A 70 -22.70 -9.94 -5.55
CA ASP A 70 -21.59 -10.67 -6.17
C ASP A 70 -20.73 -11.39 -5.11
N PRO A 71 -20.48 -12.71 -5.24
CA PRO A 71 -19.65 -13.46 -4.29
C PRO A 71 -18.26 -12.88 -4.05
N CYS A 72 -17.69 -12.12 -5.00
CA CYS A 72 -16.38 -11.50 -4.83
C CYS A 72 -16.34 -10.44 -3.72
N MET A 73 -17.51 -9.99 -3.24
CA MET A 73 -17.65 -8.98 -2.18
C MET A 73 -17.88 -9.58 -0.79
N LEU A 74 -17.81 -10.90 -0.64
CA LEU A 74 -17.95 -11.58 0.65
C LEU A 74 -16.63 -11.55 1.44
N GLY A 75 -16.73 -11.51 2.78
CA GLY A 75 -15.58 -11.67 3.67
C GLY A 75 -14.72 -10.42 3.85
N PHE A 76 -15.23 -9.24 3.48
CA PHE A 76 -14.56 -7.97 3.75
C PHE A 76 -14.66 -7.56 5.22
N ASP A 77 -13.59 -6.97 5.77
CA ASP A 77 -13.59 -6.47 7.14
C ASP A 77 -14.21 -5.07 7.21
N LEU A 78 -13.91 -4.24 6.21
CA LEU A 78 -14.38 -2.86 6.09
C LEU A 78 -14.95 -2.64 4.69
N VAL A 79 -16.13 -2.02 4.65
CA VAL A 79 -16.76 -1.52 3.43
C VAL A 79 -17.00 -0.02 3.57
N THR A 80 -16.53 0.77 2.62
CA THR A 80 -16.78 2.21 2.55
C THR A 80 -17.78 2.51 1.43
N CYS A 81 -18.68 3.45 1.69
CA CYS A 81 -19.65 3.99 0.75
C CYS A 81 -19.66 5.50 0.93
N ILE A 82 -18.68 6.17 0.32
CA ILE A 82 -18.40 7.59 0.57
C ILE A 82 -19.09 8.41 -0.51
N GLU A 83 -20.05 9.25 -0.11
CA GLU A 83 -20.86 10.08 -1.01
C GLU A 83 -21.48 9.26 -2.17
N LEU A 84 -22.10 8.12 -1.83
CA LEU A 84 -22.65 7.17 -2.79
C LEU A 84 -24.19 7.16 -2.78
N ILE A 85 -24.79 7.07 -1.59
CA ILE A 85 -26.20 6.67 -1.47
C ILE A 85 -27.15 7.69 -2.10
N GLU A 86 -26.78 8.98 -2.10
CA GLU A 86 -27.51 10.08 -2.73
C GLU A 86 -27.58 9.99 -4.26
N HIS A 87 -26.71 9.20 -4.89
CA HIS A 87 -26.74 8.95 -6.33
C HIS A 87 -27.62 7.75 -6.70
N LEU A 88 -28.05 6.95 -5.72
CA LEU A 88 -28.86 5.76 -5.97
C LEU A 88 -30.29 6.14 -6.33
N GLN A 89 -30.82 5.48 -7.35
CA GLN A 89 -32.24 5.50 -7.63
C GLN A 89 -33.00 4.84 -6.47
N GLU A 90 -34.27 5.21 -6.26
CA GLU A 90 -35.08 4.68 -5.15
C GLU A 90 -35.14 3.14 -5.14
N SER A 91 -35.16 2.51 -6.33
CA SER A 91 -35.13 1.05 -6.46
C SER A 91 -33.83 0.42 -5.94
N ASP A 92 -32.70 1.10 -6.17
CA ASP A 92 -31.37 0.60 -5.81
C ASP A 92 -31.09 0.89 -4.34
N LEU A 93 -31.51 2.06 -3.85
CA LEU A 93 -31.43 2.41 -2.43
C LEU A 93 -32.22 1.43 -1.55
N LYS A 94 -33.35 0.90 -2.03
CA LYS A 94 -34.13 -0.13 -1.32
C LYS A 94 -33.39 -1.47 -1.21
N LYS A 95 -32.60 -1.83 -2.23
CA LYS A 95 -31.81 -3.08 -2.25
C LYS A 95 -30.50 -2.95 -1.47
N PHE A 96 -29.92 -1.75 -1.47
CA PHE A 96 -28.58 -1.49 -0.92
C PHE A 96 -28.37 -2.05 0.49
N PRO A 97 -29.28 -1.87 1.48
CA PRO A 97 -29.05 -2.43 2.81
C PRO A 97 -28.96 -3.95 2.84
N GLU A 98 -29.77 -4.65 2.03
CA GLU A 98 -29.73 -6.11 1.95
C GLU A 98 -28.42 -6.60 1.34
N VAL A 99 -27.92 -5.91 0.32
CA VAL A 99 -26.66 -6.27 -0.33
C VAL A 99 -25.47 -6.03 0.61
N VAL A 100 -25.38 -4.84 1.22
CA VAL A 100 -24.21 -4.46 2.01
C VAL A 100 -24.23 -5.07 3.41
N PHE A 101 -25.32 -4.93 4.16
CA PHE A 101 -25.39 -5.40 5.55
C PHE A 101 -25.84 -6.86 5.66
N GLY A 102 -26.67 -7.33 4.73
CA GLY A 102 -27.18 -8.70 4.72
C GLY A 102 -26.24 -9.69 4.03
N PHE A 103 -25.93 -9.45 2.76
CA PHE A 103 -25.16 -10.37 1.93
C PHE A 103 -23.64 -10.23 2.14
N MET A 104 -23.08 -9.03 1.94
CA MET A 104 -21.65 -8.79 2.14
C MET A 104 -21.26 -8.93 3.63
N ALA A 105 -22.13 -8.42 4.51
CA ALA A 105 -22.06 -8.54 5.97
C ALA A 105 -20.66 -8.28 6.59
N PRO A 106 -19.98 -7.17 6.24
CA PRO A 106 -18.63 -6.88 6.72
C PRO A 106 -18.61 -6.56 8.23
N ASN A 107 -17.44 -6.57 8.86
CA ASN A 107 -17.32 -6.21 10.28
C ASN A 107 -17.66 -4.73 10.53
N ILE A 108 -17.26 -3.86 9.61
CA ILE A 108 -17.47 -2.41 9.67
C ILE A 108 -18.01 -1.90 8.32
N VAL A 109 -19.01 -1.03 8.35
CA VAL A 109 -19.45 -0.24 7.19
C VAL A 109 -19.33 1.24 7.53
N VAL A 110 -18.75 2.04 6.64
CA VAL A 110 -18.73 3.50 6.77
C VAL A 110 -19.50 4.09 5.60
N ILE A 111 -20.58 4.81 5.90
CA ILE A 111 -21.41 5.47 4.90
C ILE A 111 -21.35 6.97 5.16
N SER A 112 -21.05 7.76 4.12
CA SER A 112 -21.20 9.21 4.16
C SER A 112 -22.22 9.68 3.12
N THR A 113 -22.84 10.82 3.41
CA THR A 113 -23.75 11.50 2.49
C THR A 113 -23.84 12.98 2.91
N PRO A 114 -24.19 13.91 2.00
CA PRO A 114 -24.43 15.30 2.35
C PRO A 114 -25.48 15.48 3.45
N ASN A 115 -25.29 16.48 4.30
CA ASN A 115 -26.32 16.97 5.22
C ASN A 115 -27.05 18.17 4.59
N SER A 116 -28.31 17.99 4.18
CA SER A 116 -29.07 19.06 3.50
C SER A 116 -29.31 20.29 4.39
N GLU A 117 -29.32 20.14 5.71
CA GLU A 117 -29.44 21.25 6.66
C GLU A 117 -28.27 22.25 6.54
N PHE A 118 -27.11 21.78 6.05
CA PHE A 118 -25.92 22.61 5.85
C PHE A 118 -25.94 23.40 4.55
N ASN A 119 -26.78 23.02 3.58
CA ASN A 119 -26.82 23.64 2.25
C ASN A 119 -27.02 25.16 2.25
N PRO A 120 -27.88 25.75 3.12
CA PRO A 120 -28.05 27.21 3.16
C PRO A 120 -26.76 27.98 3.49
N LEU A 121 -25.75 27.31 4.06
CA LEU A 121 -24.46 27.91 4.38
C LEU A 121 -23.47 27.87 3.20
N LEU A 122 -23.80 27.12 2.15
CA LEU A 122 -22.94 26.94 0.99
C LEU A 122 -23.29 27.95 -0.11
N PRO A 123 -22.30 28.70 -0.64
CA PRO A 123 -22.56 29.68 -1.68
C PRO A 123 -23.02 29.00 -2.97
N GLY A 124 -24.14 29.45 -3.53
CA GLY A 124 -24.65 28.99 -4.83
C GLY A 124 -25.47 27.70 -4.79
N VAL A 125 -25.71 27.11 -3.62
CA VAL A 125 -26.57 25.93 -3.47
C VAL A 125 -28.01 26.36 -3.21
N MET A 126 -28.94 25.96 -4.09
CA MET A 126 -30.37 26.31 -3.97
C MET A 126 -31.24 25.12 -3.54
N PHE A 127 -30.87 23.90 -3.95
CA PHE A 127 -31.56 22.66 -3.60
C PHE A 127 -30.50 21.63 -3.21
N PHE A 128 -30.08 20.78 -4.17
CA PHE A 128 -28.98 19.85 -4.01
C PHE A 128 -27.65 20.50 -4.39
N ARG A 129 -26.58 20.06 -3.74
CA ARG A 129 -25.18 20.44 -3.98
C ARG A 129 -24.69 19.98 -5.33
N HIS A 130 -25.25 18.90 -5.87
CA HIS A 130 -24.89 18.36 -7.18
C HIS A 130 -26.15 18.00 -7.99
N PRO A 131 -26.17 18.31 -9.30
CA PRO A 131 -27.34 18.03 -10.15
C PRO A 131 -27.63 16.54 -10.35
N ASP A 132 -26.66 15.67 -10.10
CA ASP A 132 -26.85 14.22 -10.20
C ASP A 132 -27.42 13.58 -8.92
N HIS A 133 -27.51 14.31 -7.79
CA HIS A 133 -28.13 13.76 -6.58
C HIS A 133 -29.62 13.48 -6.81
N LYS A 134 -30.08 12.31 -6.35
CA LYS A 134 -31.49 11.90 -6.38
C LYS A 134 -32.23 12.39 -5.14
N PHE A 135 -31.51 12.56 -4.05
CA PHE A 135 -31.98 13.13 -2.79
C PHE A 135 -30.81 13.74 -2.01
N GLU A 136 -31.10 14.59 -1.02
CA GLU A 136 -30.15 14.95 0.02
C GLU A 136 -30.88 14.95 1.36
N TRP A 137 -30.43 14.07 2.26
CA TRP A 137 -31.10 13.89 3.54
C TRP A 137 -30.67 14.92 4.58
N ASP A 138 -31.63 15.34 5.39
CA ASP A 138 -31.33 15.99 6.66
C ASP A 138 -30.77 14.97 7.67
N ARG A 139 -30.42 15.41 8.87
CA ARG A 139 -29.83 14.51 9.88
C ARG A 139 -30.84 13.49 10.39
N ALA A 140 -32.10 13.87 10.55
CA ALA A 140 -33.13 12.99 11.07
C ALA A 140 -33.45 11.86 10.07
N GLN A 141 -33.52 12.18 8.78
CA GLN A 141 -33.74 11.22 7.70
C GLN A 141 -32.60 10.21 7.62
N PHE A 142 -31.35 10.67 7.60
CA PHE A 142 -30.18 9.78 7.56
C PHE A 142 -30.10 8.90 8.82
N GLN A 143 -30.30 9.47 10.00
CA GLN A 143 -30.28 8.72 11.26
C GLN A 143 -31.39 7.68 11.32
N SER A 144 -32.62 8.03 10.89
CA SER A 144 -33.75 7.10 10.86
C SER A 144 -33.46 5.89 9.96
N TRP A 145 -33.02 6.15 8.73
CA TRP A 145 -32.65 5.10 7.77
C TRP A 145 -31.50 4.21 8.30
N ALA A 146 -30.45 4.84 8.85
CA ALA A 146 -29.30 4.14 9.37
C ALA A 146 -29.64 3.28 10.59
N LEU A 147 -30.44 3.79 11.53
CA LEU A 147 -30.89 3.04 12.70
C LEU A 147 -31.78 1.86 12.32
N GLU A 148 -32.63 2.01 11.30
CA GLU A 148 -33.44 0.92 10.77
C GLU A 148 -32.57 -0.19 10.17
N ALA A 149 -31.64 0.17 9.28
CA ALA A 149 -30.70 -0.78 8.68
C ALA A 149 -29.86 -1.50 9.77
N ALA A 150 -29.31 -0.74 10.71
CA ALA A 150 -28.50 -1.29 11.79
C ALA A 150 -29.29 -2.28 12.65
N ARG A 151 -30.52 -1.93 13.03
CA ARG A 151 -31.41 -2.81 13.79
C ARG A 151 -31.76 -4.08 13.02
N HIS A 152 -32.09 -3.95 11.73
CA HIS A 152 -32.54 -5.06 10.90
C HIS A 152 -31.43 -6.11 10.67
N TYR A 153 -30.20 -5.65 10.39
CA TYR A 153 -29.08 -6.52 10.03
C TYR A 153 -28.10 -6.81 11.18
N GLY A 154 -28.38 -6.36 12.40
CA GLY A 154 -27.57 -6.69 13.58
C GLY A 154 -26.29 -5.88 13.74
N TYR A 155 -26.32 -4.60 13.35
CA TYR A 155 -25.24 -3.64 13.57
C TYR A 155 -25.60 -2.65 14.69
N SER A 156 -24.59 -2.03 15.28
CA SER A 156 -24.70 -0.73 15.94
C SER A 156 -24.24 0.35 14.97
N VAL A 157 -24.77 1.57 15.11
CA VAL A 157 -24.34 2.71 14.31
C VAL A 157 -23.96 3.87 15.23
N GLU A 158 -22.83 4.49 14.94
CA GLU A 158 -22.37 5.75 15.53
C GLU A 158 -22.44 6.85 14.45
N PHE A 159 -22.91 8.03 14.83
CA PHE A 159 -23.04 9.16 13.93
C PHE A 159 -21.95 10.20 14.19
N THR A 160 -21.28 10.60 13.13
CA THR A 160 -20.26 11.66 13.12
C THR A 160 -20.34 12.42 11.80
N GLY A 161 -19.33 13.22 11.46
CA GLY A 161 -19.29 13.93 10.20
C GLY A 161 -18.00 14.70 9.98
N VAL A 162 -17.91 15.36 8.82
CA VAL A 162 -16.78 16.23 8.46
C VAL A 162 -17.28 17.59 7.96
N GLY A 163 -16.45 18.61 8.15
CA GLY A 163 -16.79 20.01 7.86
C GLY A 163 -17.66 20.61 8.96
N HIS A 164 -17.01 21.18 9.98
CA HIS A 164 -17.72 21.89 11.05
C HIS A 164 -18.44 23.13 10.52
N PRO A 165 -19.61 23.47 11.07
CA PRO A 165 -20.28 24.72 10.73
C PRO A 165 -19.48 25.92 11.22
N PRO A 166 -19.69 27.11 10.62
CA PRO A 166 -19.17 28.36 11.14
C PRO A 166 -19.65 28.61 12.59
N THR A 167 -18.84 29.34 13.35
CA THR A 167 -19.16 29.71 14.73
C THR A 167 -20.54 30.36 14.84
N GLY A 168 -21.37 29.89 15.77
CA GLY A 168 -22.74 30.35 15.99
C GLY A 168 -23.81 29.60 15.18
N MET A 169 -23.42 28.65 14.34
CA MET A 169 -24.33 27.82 13.53
C MET A 169 -24.20 26.32 13.85
N GLU A 170 -23.75 25.98 15.06
CA GLU A 170 -23.49 24.62 15.51
C GLU A 170 -24.73 23.72 15.44
N HIS A 171 -25.92 24.31 15.53
CA HIS A 171 -27.20 23.61 15.44
C HIS A 171 -27.41 22.87 14.12
N VAL A 172 -26.74 23.29 13.04
CA VAL A 172 -26.85 22.70 11.68
C VAL A 172 -26.10 21.35 11.57
N GLY A 173 -25.13 21.10 12.46
CA GLY A 173 -24.28 19.92 12.40
C GLY A 173 -23.22 19.98 11.30
N PHE A 174 -22.64 18.83 10.96
CA PHE A 174 -21.58 18.71 9.98
C PHE A 174 -22.06 18.92 8.54
N CYS A 175 -21.16 19.36 7.66
CA CYS A 175 -21.40 19.50 6.23
C CYS A 175 -21.68 18.15 5.56
N THR A 176 -20.87 17.15 5.87
CA THR A 176 -21.10 15.75 5.49
C THR A 176 -21.38 14.95 6.75
N GLN A 177 -22.45 14.17 6.74
CA GLN A 177 -22.81 13.28 7.85
C GLN A 177 -22.33 11.86 7.54
N ILE A 178 -21.88 11.16 8.58
CA ILE A 178 -21.25 9.85 8.48
C ILE A 178 -21.90 8.91 9.49
N GLY A 179 -22.29 7.73 9.02
CA GLY A 179 -22.70 6.60 9.85
C GLY A 179 -21.61 5.53 9.85
N VAL A 180 -21.07 5.24 11.03
CA VAL A 180 -20.11 4.15 11.25
C VAL A 180 -20.85 2.97 11.85
N PHE A 181 -21.04 1.93 11.07
CA PHE A 181 -21.74 0.72 11.45
C PHE A 181 -20.74 -0.35 11.89
N VAL A 182 -20.96 -0.93 13.06
CA VAL A 182 -20.13 -2.02 13.59
C VAL A 182 -21.03 -3.23 13.86
N ARG A 183 -20.65 -4.39 13.33
CA ARG A 183 -21.42 -5.62 13.48
C ARG A 183 -21.42 -6.07 14.95
N LYS A 184 -22.60 -6.27 15.56
CA LYS A 184 -22.72 -6.59 17.00
C LYS A 184 -22.20 -8.00 17.34
N TYR A 185 -22.44 -8.94 16.45
CA TYR A 185 -22.06 -10.34 16.62
C TYR A 185 -21.26 -10.76 15.39
N PRO A 186 -19.92 -10.77 15.46
CA PRO A 186 -19.11 -11.39 14.43
C PRO A 186 -19.51 -12.86 14.38
N GLN A 187 -20.19 -13.29 13.31
CA GLN A 187 -20.51 -14.70 13.13
C GLN A 187 -19.18 -15.45 12.99
N ALA A 188 -18.90 -16.37 13.92
CA ALA A 188 -17.87 -17.38 13.71
C ALA A 188 -18.41 -18.34 12.64
N SER A 189 -18.09 -18.07 11.37
CA SER A 189 -18.27 -18.96 10.21
C SER A 189 -19.40 -19.99 10.36
N SER A 190 -20.61 -19.52 10.71
CA SER A 190 -21.75 -20.42 10.89
C SER A 190 -22.32 -20.70 9.51
N SER A 191 -21.92 -21.85 8.98
CA SER A 191 -22.57 -22.52 7.87
C SER A 191 -24.08 -22.56 8.12
N SER A 192 -24.84 -21.77 7.36
CA SER A 192 -26.30 -21.81 7.37
C SER A 192 -26.81 -21.62 5.94
N GLN A 193 -27.08 -22.79 5.35
CA GLN A 193 -28.08 -23.06 4.30
C GLN A 193 -27.86 -22.46 2.90
N SER A 194 -27.25 -23.28 2.03
CA SER A 194 -27.84 -23.77 0.78
C SER A 194 -28.81 -22.85 0.04
N GLU A 195 -28.33 -21.70 -0.40
CA GLU A 195 -28.71 -21.17 -1.71
C GLU A 195 -27.50 -21.34 -2.63
N ASN A 196 -27.72 -21.67 -3.91
CA ASN A 196 -26.62 -21.65 -4.86
C ASN A 196 -25.96 -20.27 -4.78
N PRO A 197 -24.61 -20.19 -4.68
CA PRO A 197 -23.96 -18.90 -4.63
C PRO A 197 -24.44 -18.07 -5.83
N PRO A 198 -24.83 -16.80 -5.62
CA PRO A 198 -25.27 -15.96 -6.72
C PRO A 198 -24.19 -15.97 -7.81
N GLU A 199 -24.63 -15.99 -9.06
CA GLU A 199 -23.70 -15.97 -10.20
C GLU A 199 -22.87 -14.68 -10.16
N ALA A 200 -21.59 -14.77 -10.54
CA ALA A 200 -20.73 -13.58 -10.58
C ALA A 200 -21.25 -12.61 -11.65
N VAL A 201 -21.68 -11.43 -11.22
CA VAL A 201 -22.28 -10.39 -12.08
C VAL A 201 -21.25 -9.30 -12.42
N TYR A 202 -20.29 -9.06 -11.53
CA TYR A 202 -19.33 -7.99 -11.67
C TYR A 202 -18.24 -8.33 -12.69
N LYS A 203 -17.91 -7.34 -13.52
CA LYS A 203 -16.81 -7.45 -14.46
C LYS A 203 -15.54 -6.85 -13.85
N THR A 204 -14.52 -7.67 -13.65
CA THR A 204 -13.20 -7.16 -13.24
C THR A 204 -12.62 -6.29 -14.37
N VAL A 205 -12.32 -5.02 -14.07
CA VAL A 205 -11.73 -4.08 -15.02
C VAL A 205 -10.23 -3.87 -14.81
N PHE A 206 -9.76 -4.07 -13.58
CA PHE A 206 -8.35 -3.93 -13.21
C PHE A 206 -8.00 -4.91 -12.09
N LYS A 207 -6.79 -5.45 -12.14
CA LYS A 207 -6.21 -6.26 -11.06
C LYS A 207 -4.72 -5.99 -10.99
N ALA A 208 -4.24 -5.62 -9.81
CA ALA A 208 -2.82 -5.49 -9.50
C ALA A 208 -2.48 -6.39 -8.30
N VAL A 209 -1.43 -7.19 -8.45
CA VAL A 209 -0.85 -7.98 -7.37
C VAL A 209 0.51 -7.37 -7.05
N TYR A 210 0.68 -6.93 -5.81
CA TYR A 210 1.91 -6.30 -5.36
C TYR A 210 2.99 -7.36 -5.09
N PRO A 211 4.25 -7.04 -5.39
CA PRO A 211 5.37 -7.91 -5.05
C PRO A 211 5.47 -8.06 -3.52
N SER A 212 5.75 -9.29 -3.08
CA SER A 212 5.81 -9.65 -1.67
C SER A 212 6.99 -10.59 -1.40
N LEU A 213 7.64 -10.44 -0.25
CA LEU A 213 8.70 -11.34 0.20
C LEU A 213 8.22 -12.77 0.48
N LYS A 214 6.90 -13.02 0.52
CA LYS A 214 6.34 -14.38 0.56
C LYS A 214 6.56 -15.15 -0.75
N ASP A 215 6.72 -14.44 -1.86
CA ASP A 215 7.04 -15.03 -3.15
C ASP A 215 8.56 -15.22 -3.28
N GLU A 216 9.00 -16.44 -3.55
CA GLU A 216 10.42 -16.79 -3.65
C GLU A 216 11.15 -15.98 -4.73
N LYS A 217 10.46 -15.59 -5.81
CA LYS A 217 11.04 -14.77 -6.88
C LYS A 217 11.37 -13.36 -6.38
N TYR A 218 10.43 -12.71 -5.70
CA TYR A 218 10.63 -11.35 -5.19
C TYR A 218 11.61 -11.33 -4.01
N LEU A 219 11.58 -12.37 -3.17
CA LEU A 219 12.58 -12.57 -2.13
C LEU A 219 13.98 -12.73 -2.72
N GLN A 220 14.15 -13.57 -3.74
CA GLN A 220 15.43 -13.77 -4.41
C GLN A 220 15.96 -12.45 -4.99
N ASN A 221 15.10 -11.70 -5.70
CA ASN A 221 15.49 -10.41 -6.25
C ASN A 221 15.91 -9.42 -5.17
N ALA A 222 15.13 -9.32 -4.08
CA ALA A 222 15.44 -8.43 -2.96
C ALA A 222 16.79 -8.78 -2.31
N VAL A 223 17.07 -10.08 -2.10
CA VAL A 223 18.34 -10.56 -1.55
C VAL A 223 19.50 -10.25 -2.50
N VAL A 224 19.37 -10.56 -3.79
CA VAL A 224 20.41 -10.28 -4.79
C VAL A 224 20.71 -8.79 -4.88
N SER A 225 19.68 -7.94 -4.95
CA SER A 225 19.85 -6.49 -5.00
C SER A 225 20.53 -5.95 -3.73
N GLU A 226 20.14 -6.43 -2.55
CA GLU A 226 20.78 -6.02 -1.30
C GLU A 226 22.24 -6.48 -1.22
N VAL A 227 22.55 -7.71 -1.63
CA VAL A 227 23.92 -8.26 -1.64
C VAL A 227 24.82 -7.46 -2.57
N ILE A 228 24.36 -7.18 -3.80
CA ILE A 228 25.11 -6.37 -4.77
C ILE A 228 25.33 -4.96 -4.22
N PHE A 229 24.29 -4.34 -3.67
CA PHE A 229 24.39 -3.01 -3.07
C PHE A 229 25.43 -2.97 -1.95
N ARG A 230 25.41 -3.93 -1.01
CA ARG A 230 26.40 -4.00 0.08
C ARG A 230 27.81 -4.24 -0.44
N ALA A 231 27.98 -5.14 -1.40
CA ALA A 231 29.28 -5.40 -2.00
C ALA A 231 29.85 -4.16 -2.70
N GLN A 232 29.00 -3.39 -3.41
CA GLN A 232 29.41 -2.12 -4.05
C GLN A 232 29.81 -1.05 -3.03
N VAL A 233 29.05 -0.90 -1.95
CA VAL A 233 29.38 0.04 -0.87
C VAL A 233 30.72 -0.32 -0.20
N ILE A 234 30.97 -1.61 0.06
CA ILE A 234 32.24 -2.08 0.62
C ILE A 234 33.39 -1.87 -0.37
N LYS A 235 33.19 -2.18 -1.65
CA LYS A 235 34.16 -1.92 -2.73
C LYS A 235 34.56 -0.45 -2.73
N GLN A 236 33.59 0.47 -2.74
CA GLN A 236 33.88 1.90 -2.80
C GLN A 236 34.68 2.35 -1.58
N SER A 237 34.26 1.94 -0.37
CA SER A 237 34.99 2.25 0.87
C SER A 237 36.43 1.71 0.87
N LEU A 238 36.66 0.52 0.32
CA LEU A 238 37.98 -0.08 0.19
C LEU A 238 38.87 0.72 -0.78
N LEU A 239 38.34 1.09 -1.95
CA LEU A 239 39.07 1.87 -2.96
C LEU A 239 39.41 3.27 -2.44
N ASP A 240 38.47 3.96 -1.80
CA ASP A 240 38.70 5.28 -1.22
C ASP A 240 39.82 5.24 -0.16
N ARG A 241 39.88 4.18 0.67
CA ARG A 241 40.96 3.97 1.63
C ARG A 241 42.31 3.77 0.95
N LEU A 242 42.38 2.92 -0.07
CA LEU A 242 43.62 2.66 -0.81
C LEU A 242 44.16 3.92 -1.51
N MET A 243 43.27 4.76 -2.06
CA MET A 243 43.65 6.04 -2.65
C MET A 243 44.21 7.00 -1.58
N SER A 244 43.57 7.08 -0.40
CA SER A 244 44.04 7.94 0.69
C SER A 244 45.40 7.49 1.27
N GLU A 245 45.70 6.19 1.26
CA GLU A 245 47.01 5.66 1.70
C GLU A 245 48.12 5.95 0.67
N GLN A 246 47.79 5.97 -0.64
CA GLN A 246 48.72 6.37 -1.69
C GLN A 246 49.02 7.87 -1.71
N GLU A 247 48.04 8.72 -1.41
CA GLU A 247 48.23 10.17 -1.30
C GLU A 247 49.11 10.54 -0.10
N ASN A 248 48.94 9.87 1.05
CA ASN A 248 49.77 10.11 2.25
C ASN A 248 51.24 9.69 2.09
N TYR A 249 51.59 8.94 1.05
CA TYR A 249 52.98 8.56 0.73
C TYR A 249 53.65 9.49 -0.30
N ASN A 250 52.86 10.33 -0.98
CA ASN A 250 53.30 11.21 -2.06
C ASN A 250 53.16 12.70 -1.68
N ASP A 251 53.48 13.06 -0.44
CA ASP A 251 53.37 14.45 0.03
C ASP A 251 54.59 15.28 -0.43
N ASP A 252 54.50 15.85 -1.64
CA ASP A 252 55.18 17.09 -2.03
C ASP A 252 54.15 18.23 -1.87
N PRO A 253 54.43 19.33 -1.14
CA PRO A 253 53.41 20.22 -0.62
C PRO A 253 52.98 21.26 -1.65
N THR A 254 52.41 20.83 -2.77
CA THR A 254 51.79 21.76 -3.72
C THR A 254 50.74 21.04 -4.55
N GLU A 255 49.50 20.99 -4.05
CA GLU A 255 48.26 21.33 -4.75
C GLU A 255 47.06 20.73 -4.00
N ARG A 256 46.45 21.56 -3.16
CA ARG A 256 45.19 21.23 -2.49
C ARG A 256 44.07 21.42 -3.52
N SER A 257 43.74 20.37 -4.27
CA SER A 257 42.58 20.39 -5.18
C SER A 257 41.36 19.72 -4.52
N SER A 258 40.23 20.42 -4.66
CA SER A 258 38.87 20.17 -4.19
C SER A 258 38.49 18.75 -3.74
N ASN A 259 38.17 18.62 -2.45
CA ASN A 259 37.36 17.53 -1.90
C ASN A 259 35.95 17.56 -2.53
N PHE A 260 35.71 16.70 -3.53
CA PHE A 260 34.36 16.28 -3.86
C PHE A 260 33.94 15.23 -2.83
N GLN A 261 33.14 15.64 -1.83
CA GLN A 261 32.35 14.69 -1.06
C GLN A 261 31.14 14.30 -1.90
N PRO A 262 30.96 13.04 -2.30
CA PRO A 262 29.65 12.57 -2.72
C PRO A 262 28.78 12.65 -1.47
N SER A 263 27.81 13.56 -1.44
CA SER A 263 26.85 13.63 -0.35
C SER A 263 25.90 12.42 -0.43
N MET A 264 26.37 11.24 0.00
CA MET A 264 25.51 10.11 0.33
C MET A 264 24.91 10.34 1.71
N SER A 265 23.99 11.30 1.84
CA SER A 265 23.27 11.56 3.09
C SER A 265 22.15 10.53 3.33
N TRP A 266 22.45 9.23 3.22
CA TRP A 266 21.47 8.18 3.50
C TRP A 266 22.00 6.97 4.29
N CYS A 267 23.29 6.94 4.63
CA CYS A 267 23.81 5.98 5.61
C CYS A 267 23.71 6.58 7.02
N SER A 268 23.14 5.81 7.95
CA SER A 268 23.34 6.07 9.39
C SER A 268 24.83 5.94 9.72
N GLU A 269 25.36 6.79 10.61
CA GLU A 269 26.76 6.74 11.08
C GLU A 269 27.19 5.33 11.56
N ASP A 270 26.25 4.52 12.06
CA ASP A 270 26.50 3.14 12.48
C ASP A 270 26.78 2.22 11.30
N LEU A 271 26.13 2.47 10.15
CA LEU A 271 26.33 1.69 8.94
C LEU A 271 27.68 2.01 8.30
N GLU A 272 28.14 3.25 8.37
CA GLU A 272 29.47 3.66 7.89
C GLU A 272 30.58 3.03 8.72
N LYS A 273 30.48 3.04 10.06
CA LYS A 273 31.45 2.33 10.93
C LYS A 273 31.50 0.85 10.63
N LEU A 274 30.35 0.21 10.46
CA LEU A 274 30.26 -1.21 10.17
C LEU A 274 30.84 -1.53 8.79
N VAL A 275 30.62 -0.69 7.78
CA VAL A 275 31.26 -0.81 6.46
C VAL A 275 32.78 -0.67 6.55
N ILE A 276 33.29 0.27 7.36
CA ILE A 276 34.74 0.51 7.54
C ILE A 276 35.41 -0.68 8.26
N GLU A 277 34.81 -1.19 9.34
CA GLU A 277 35.32 -2.38 10.03
C GLU A 277 35.34 -3.59 9.09
N LYS A 278 34.29 -3.76 8.31
CA LYS A 278 34.05 -4.92 7.45
C LYS A 278 34.82 -4.87 6.12
N SER A 279 35.19 -3.70 5.63
CA SER A 279 36.07 -3.55 4.46
C SER A 279 37.50 -4.02 4.74
N THR A 280 37.90 -4.18 6.00
CA THR A 280 39.20 -4.76 6.40
C THR A 280 39.29 -6.25 6.13
N GLU A 281 38.15 -6.95 6.01
CA GLU A 281 38.07 -8.38 5.67
C GLU A 281 38.05 -8.62 4.15
N SER A 282 37.93 -7.56 3.34
CA SER A 282 37.89 -7.62 1.87
C SER A 282 39.26 -7.33 1.28
N PHE A 283 39.58 -7.93 0.13
CA PHE A 283 40.87 -7.73 -0.51
C PHE A 283 40.75 -7.56 -2.03
N VAL A 284 41.77 -6.94 -2.61
CA VAL A 284 41.92 -6.75 -4.05
C VAL A 284 42.97 -7.72 -4.56
N ASP A 285 42.64 -8.48 -5.60
CA ASP A 285 43.61 -9.29 -6.34
C ASP A 285 43.48 -8.97 -7.84
N GLY A 286 44.53 -8.37 -8.39
CA GLY A 286 44.51 -7.79 -9.74
C GLY A 286 43.45 -6.68 -9.89
N ASN A 287 42.55 -6.83 -10.85
CA ASN A 287 41.45 -5.89 -11.13
C ASN A 287 40.11 -6.36 -10.49
N VAL A 288 40.16 -7.25 -9.51
CA VAL A 288 38.96 -7.83 -8.88
C VAL A 288 38.99 -7.58 -7.38
N VAL A 289 37.88 -7.08 -6.86
CA VAL A 289 37.61 -6.91 -5.43
C VAL A 289 36.79 -8.09 -4.95
N TYR A 290 37.28 -8.75 -3.90
CA TYR A 290 36.64 -9.87 -3.24
C TYR A 290 36.02 -9.41 -1.93
N VAL A 291 34.70 -9.49 -1.85
CA VAL A 291 33.94 -9.14 -0.64
C VAL A 291 33.37 -10.42 -0.04
N PRO A 292 33.82 -10.88 1.15
CA PRO A 292 33.36 -12.14 1.72
C PRO A 292 31.85 -12.15 1.98
N LEU A 293 31.20 -13.27 1.69
CA LEU A 293 29.75 -13.42 1.94
C LEU A 293 29.42 -13.38 3.43
N THR A 294 30.33 -13.84 4.29
CA THR A 294 30.18 -13.75 5.75
C THR A 294 30.08 -12.30 6.22
N THR A 295 30.90 -11.43 5.62
CA THR A 295 30.88 -9.98 5.82
C THR A 295 29.54 -9.40 5.36
N ILE A 296 29.06 -9.76 4.16
CA ILE A 296 27.76 -9.28 3.64
C ILE A 296 26.58 -9.79 4.48
N PHE A 297 26.62 -11.05 4.93
CA PHE A 297 25.56 -11.64 5.77
C PHE A 297 25.45 -11.00 7.15
N SER A 298 26.52 -10.36 7.63
CA SER A 298 26.50 -9.63 8.91
C SER A 298 25.64 -8.36 8.87
N PHE A 299 25.27 -7.86 7.68
CA PHE A 299 24.39 -6.70 7.55
C PHE A 299 22.95 -7.06 7.98
N PRO A 300 22.33 -6.26 8.86
CA PRO A 300 21.01 -6.57 9.42
C PRO A 300 19.93 -6.88 8.38
N LYS A 301 19.89 -6.12 7.28
CA LYS A 301 18.89 -6.31 6.23
C LYS A 301 19.09 -7.60 5.43
N VAL A 302 20.34 -7.98 5.13
CA VAL A 302 20.65 -9.26 4.47
C VAL A 302 20.27 -10.42 5.38
N ASN A 303 20.63 -10.30 6.66
CA ASN A 303 20.29 -11.29 7.68
C ASN A 303 18.77 -11.45 7.83
N GLN A 304 18.02 -10.34 7.90
CA GLN A 304 16.55 -10.36 7.99
C GLN A 304 15.91 -11.07 6.79
N LEU A 305 16.37 -10.79 5.57
CA LEU A 305 15.81 -11.39 4.35
C LEU A 305 16.09 -12.90 4.25
N CYS A 306 17.30 -13.33 4.64
CA CYS A 306 17.74 -14.70 4.43
C CYS A 306 17.48 -15.61 5.65
N GLY A 307 17.56 -15.06 6.87
CA GLY A 307 17.53 -15.75 8.15
C GLY A 307 18.77 -16.61 8.45
N THR A 308 19.29 -17.32 7.45
CA THR A 308 20.47 -18.20 7.58
C THR A 308 21.45 -17.97 6.44
N PHE A 309 22.74 -18.27 6.71
CA PHE A 309 23.81 -18.16 5.72
C PHE A 309 23.62 -19.14 4.56
N GLU A 310 23.17 -20.36 4.82
CA GLU A 310 22.87 -21.35 3.78
C GLU A 310 21.77 -20.86 2.82
N ARG A 311 20.73 -20.24 3.36
CA ARG A 311 19.64 -19.66 2.56
C ARG A 311 20.11 -18.46 1.73
N LEU A 312 21.02 -17.64 2.26
CA LEU A 312 21.68 -16.59 1.47
C LEU A 312 22.39 -17.19 0.25
N CYS A 313 23.28 -18.17 0.46
CA CYS A 313 24.04 -18.81 -0.60
C CYS A 313 23.13 -19.43 -1.67
N LYS A 314 22.04 -20.09 -1.25
CA LYS A 314 21.05 -20.66 -2.16
C LYS A 314 20.35 -19.58 -3.02
N LEU A 315 19.96 -18.46 -2.41
CA LEU A 315 19.20 -17.40 -3.10
C LEU A 315 20.06 -16.64 -4.13
N ILE A 316 21.35 -16.44 -3.86
CA ILE A 316 22.24 -15.70 -4.78
C ILE A 316 22.90 -16.57 -5.85
N ALA A 317 22.83 -17.91 -5.71
CA ALA A 317 23.46 -18.85 -6.63
C ALA A 317 23.03 -18.61 -8.09
N GLY A 318 24.00 -18.43 -8.98
CA GLY A 318 23.76 -18.17 -10.40
C GLY A 318 23.18 -16.78 -10.73
N LYS A 319 23.08 -15.88 -9.74
CA LYS A 319 22.64 -14.48 -9.90
C LYS A 319 23.73 -13.46 -9.59
N VAL A 320 24.69 -13.85 -8.76
CA VAL A 320 25.84 -13.03 -8.37
C VAL A 320 27.11 -13.78 -8.75
N THR A 321 28.13 -13.05 -9.23
CA THR A 321 29.45 -13.61 -9.52
C THR A 321 30.18 -13.89 -8.20
N LEU A 322 30.47 -15.16 -7.93
CA LEU A 322 31.15 -15.62 -6.72
C LEU A 322 32.55 -16.16 -7.03
N SER A 323 33.41 -16.18 -6.02
CA SER A 323 34.72 -16.85 -6.05
C SER A 323 34.59 -18.35 -6.35
N SER A 324 35.70 -18.99 -6.74
CA SER A 324 35.73 -20.41 -7.11
C SER A 324 35.30 -21.37 -5.98
N ASP A 325 35.55 -20.98 -4.74
CA ASP A 325 35.11 -21.67 -3.52
C ASP A 325 33.70 -21.23 -3.05
N GLY A 326 33.10 -20.24 -3.72
CA GLY A 326 31.80 -19.68 -3.39
C GLY A 326 31.75 -18.83 -2.12
N SER A 327 32.90 -18.44 -1.55
CA SER A 327 32.97 -17.75 -0.25
C SER A 327 32.84 -16.22 -0.34
N ALA A 328 33.09 -15.61 -1.50
CA ALA A 328 33.11 -14.16 -1.69
C ALA A 328 32.40 -13.72 -2.98
N VAL A 329 31.82 -12.51 -2.96
CA VAL A 329 31.32 -11.80 -4.14
C VAL A 329 32.49 -11.14 -4.86
N MET A 330 32.55 -11.32 -6.18
CA MET A 330 33.57 -10.74 -7.04
C MET A 330 33.03 -9.52 -7.78
N LEU A 331 33.73 -8.39 -7.68
CA LEU A 331 33.41 -7.15 -8.39
C LEU A 331 34.65 -6.66 -9.15
N CYS A 332 34.50 -6.19 -10.39
CA CYS A 332 35.61 -5.51 -11.08
C CYS A 332 35.98 -4.22 -10.33
N ALA A 333 37.28 -3.87 -10.24
CA ALA A 333 37.74 -2.70 -9.51
C ALA A 333 37.51 -1.39 -10.29
N GLU A 334 37.65 -1.41 -11.61
CA GLU A 334 37.35 -0.27 -12.49
C GLU A 334 35.87 0.18 -12.42
N HIS A 335 35.62 1.49 -12.60
CA HIS A 335 34.28 2.01 -12.86
C HIS A 335 33.91 1.64 -14.29
N GLU A 336 32.78 0.96 -14.49
CA GLU A 336 32.10 1.04 -15.79
C GLU A 336 31.65 2.50 -15.96
N GLU A 337 32.47 3.31 -16.62
CA GLU A 337 32.02 4.59 -17.20
C GLU A 337 30.95 4.26 -18.24
N ASN A 338 29.69 4.56 -17.94
CA ASN A 338 28.62 4.67 -18.93
C ASN A 338 27.62 5.75 -18.51
#